data_AF-A0A7R9N8Z8-F1
#
_entry.id   AF-A0A7R9N8Z8-F1
#
_cell.length_a   1.000
_cell.length_b   1.000
_cell.length_c   1.000
_cell.angle_alpha   90.00
_cell.angle_beta   90.00
_cell.angle_gamma   90.00
#
_symmetry.space_group_name_H-M   'P 1'
#
loop_
_entity.id
_entity.type
_entity.pdbx_description
1 polymer ?
#
loop_
_entity_poly.entity_id
_entity_poly.type
_entity_poly.pdbx_seq_one_letter_code
_entity_poly.pdbx_strand_id
1 'polypeptide(L)'
;MGLNFLHGSDFHLGYVQYNLHERFLDFARTFKAFIQYGLEHDVDFILIAGDLFEKKNINAPTYLQAYRVLSWLKKECEGRRSIPVIAIEGNHDLAYHRDRNSWLQILEQQGLLRLLKSIGSGGLKLDWVDVGECRIFGVEYLGASTLQSIPQIAEQIKEVNQGVERFTILMMHFGMEGRARGEIAGEIPYNALSPLRECVDYLALGHYHTQYEYDSWVYNGGSLEMISLSEYGLKKGFYHVTDEGARLVTLPTRQFKRLSASISRVQSVKELTLLLQSIVESEPPVDSKLQPVVELTLWGELNFPKKEIPLQTLKEIISKRFNCLYVDLHIKEIDDAYALNENEIRGMSREEIETKILREQVLKDTRYRAHARQVVSDIIEAKKLALLKVDEREIIHRLKQSFKEIHSERERERREDAW
;
A
#
# COMPACT_ATOMS: atom_id res chain seq x y z
N MET A 1 -30.88 17.04 7.13
CA MET A 1 -30.25 15.99 7.96
C MET A 1 -28.76 16.22 7.91
N GLY A 2 -28.04 15.95 8.99
CA GLY A 2 -26.58 16.04 9.02
C GLY A 2 -25.91 14.98 8.16
N LEU A 3 -24.62 15.13 7.88
CA LEU A 3 -23.79 14.12 7.24
C LEU A 3 -23.65 12.91 8.17
N ASN A 4 -23.88 11.70 7.67
CA ASN A 4 -23.52 10.46 8.36
C ASN A 4 -23.30 9.33 7.35
N PHE A 5 -22.06 9.02 7.00
CA PHE A 5 -21.76 7.96 6.03
C PHE A 5 -20.45 7.24 6.30
N LEU A 6 -20.28 6.07 5.69
CA LEU A 6 -19.02 5.34 5.68
C LEU A 6 -18.30 5.46 4.33
N HIS A 7 -16.98 5.48 4.38
CA HIS A 7 -16.11 5.37 3.22
C HIS A 7 -15.01 4.32 3.48
N GLY A 8 -15.03 3.24 2.69
CA GLY A 8 -13.96 2.24 2.64
C GLY A 8 -13.59 1.87 1.20
N SER A 9 -12.48 1.18 1.03
CA SER A 9 -11.96 0.71 -0.26
C SER A 9 -11.11 -0.55 -0.08
N ASP A 10 -10.67 -1.16 -1.19
CA ASP A 10 -9.62 -2.19 -1.20
C ASP A 10 -9.94 -3.36 -0.24
N PHE A 11 -11.16 -3.89 -0.37
CA PHE A 11 -11.63 -5.05 0.42
C PHE A 11 -11.07 -6.37 -0.10
N HIS A 12 -10.72 -6.45 -1.38
CA HIS A 12 -10.04 -7.59 -2.00
C HIS A 12 -10.68 -8.95 -1.67
N LEU A 13 -12.01 -9.01 -1.74
CA LEU A 13 -12.76 -10.24 -1.54
C LEU A 13 -12.28 -11.32 -2.50
N GLY A 14 -12.12 -12.52 -1.99
CA GLY A 14 -11.56 -13.64 -2.72
C GLY A 14 -10.05 -13.82 -2.65
N TYR A 15 -9.32 -12.92 -1.98
CA TYR A 15 -7.87 -13.09 -1.85
C TYR A 15 -7.51 -14.26 -0.92
N VAL A 16 -6.76 -15.23 -1.46
CA VAL A 16 -6.28 -16.41 -0.73
C VAL A 16 -4.80 -16.23 -0.41
N GLN A 17 -4.49 -15.27 0.46
CA GLN A 17 -3.11 -14.98 0.85
C GLN A 17 -2.44 -16.24 1.43
N TYR A 18 -1.22 -16.54 0.97
CA TYR A 18 -0.45 -17.74 1.32
C TYR A 18 -1.15 -19.09 1.04
N ASN A 19 -2.15 -19.10 0.16
CA ASN A 19 -3.00 -20.27 -0.11
C ASN A 19 -3.75 -20.79 1.13
N LEU A 20 -4.05 -19.92 2.10
CA LEU A 20 -4.76 -20.28 3.33
C LEU A 20 -6.25 -19.92 3.23
N HIS A 21 -7.12 -20.89 3.52
CA HIS A 21 -8.57 -20.67 3.52
C HIS A 21 -8.98 -19.66 4.60
N GLU A 22 -8.29 -19.65 5.74
CA GLU A 22 -8.51 -18.71 6.83
C GLU A 22 -8.27 -17.27 6.40
N ARG A 23 -7.27 -17.04 5.54
CA ARG A 23 -7.02 -15.70 4.96
C ARG A 23 -8.14 -15.29 4.02
N PHE A 24 -8.63 -16.19 3.17
CA PHE A 24 -9.84 -15.95 2.36
C PHE A 24 -11.05 -15.54 3.21
N LEU A 25 -11.23 -16.16 4.38
CA LEU A 25 -12.30 -15.79 5.32
C LEU A 25 -12.04 -14.45 6.02
N ASP A 26 -10.80 -14.06 6.27
CA ASP A 26 -10.48 -12.80 6.94
C ASP A 26 -10.94 -11.59 6.12
N PHE A 27 -10.71 -11.58 4.80
CA PHE A 27 -11.21 -10.53 3.91
C PHE A 27 -12.74 -10.42 3.93
N ALA A 28 -13.46 -11.56 3.96
CA ALA A 28 -14.92 -11.54 4.13
C ALA A 28 -15.37 -11.03 5.50
N ARG A 29 -14.64 -11.38 6.58
CA ARG A 29 -14.98 -10.94 7.93
C ARG A 29 -14.80 -9.43 8.09
N THR A 30 -13.74 -8.83 7.54
CA THR A 30 -13.53 -7.39 7.62
C THR A 30 -14.55 -6.62 6.78
N PHE A 31 -14.88 -7.11 5.57
CA PHE A 31 -15.98 -6.52 4.79
C PHE A 31 -17.32 -6.59 5.54
N LYS A 32 -17.66 -7.75 6.13
CA LYS A 32 -18.87 -7.87 6.95
C LYS A 32 -18.86 -6.92 8.14
N ALA A 33 -17.74 -6.81 8.85
CA ALA A 33 -17.60 -5.94 10.02
C ALA A 33 -17.71 -4.46 9.64
N PHE A 34 -17.19 -4.05 8.48
CA PHE A 34 -17.39 -2.70 7.93
C PHE A 34 -18.87 -2.40 7.67
N ILE A 35 -19.58 -3.29 6.97
CA ILE A 35 -21.01 -3.12 6.70
C ILE A 35 -21.83 -3.14 8.00
N GLN A 36 -21.51 -4.05 8.92
CA GLN A 36 -22.15 -4.14 10.23
C GLN A 36 -21.95 -2.87 11.05
N TYR A 37 -20.74 -2.29 11.05
CA TYR A 37 -20.47 -1.02 11.72
C TYR A 37 -21.38 0.09 11.19
N GLY A 38 -21.58 0.17 9.87
CA GLY A 38 -22.49 1.15 9.26
C GLY A 38 -23.93 0.98 9.71
N LEU A 39 -24.42 -0.27 9.76
CA LEU A 39 -25.75 -0.59 10.26
C LEU A 39 -25.92 -0.21 11.74
N GLU A 40 -24.93 -0.50 12.59
CA GLU A 40 -24.95 -0.20 14.03
C GLU A 40 -24.89 1.30 14.35
N HIS A 41 -24.36 2.11 13.43
CA HIS A 41 -24.25 3.58 13.56
C HIS A 41 -25.30 4.32 12.74
N ASP A 42 -26.32 3.61 12.24
CA ASP A 42 -27.45 4.16 11.49
C ASP A 42 -27.06 5.09 10.33
N VAL A 43 -25.94 4.78 9.65
CA VAL A 43 -25.40 5.63 8.58
C VAL A 43 -26.40 5.80 7.44
N ASP A 44 -26.33 6.95 6.77
CA ASP A 44 -27.20 7.30 5.65
C ASP A 44 -26.89 6.50 4.40
N PHE A 45 -25.61 6.21 4.17
CA PHE A 45 -25.11 5.42 3.05
C PHE A 45 -23.69 4.93 3.30
N ILE A 46 -23.24 4.01 2.45
CA ILE A 46 -21.90 3.42 2.49
C ILE A 46 -21.25 3.59 1.12
N LEU A 47 -20.01 4.06 1.11
CA LEU A 47 -19.18 4.21 -0.09
C LEU A 47 -18.11 3.11 -0.15
N ILE A 48 -17.97 2.50 -1.32
CA ILE A 48 -16.91 1.54 -1.67
C ILE A 48 -16.10 2.12 -2.83
N ALA A 49 -14.95 2.73 -2.51
CA ALA A 49 -14.09 3.43 -3.48
C ALA A 49 -13.16 2.48 -4.26
N GLY A 50 -13.73 1.39 -4.80
CA GLY A 50 -13.05 0.42 -5.67
C GLY A 50 -12.40 -0.76 -4.96
N ASP A 51 -11.99 -1.74 -5.77
CA ASP A 51 -11.36 -3.00 -5.37
C ASP A 51 -12.12 -3.76 -4.27
N LEU A 52 -13.43 -3.95 -4.50
CA LEU A 52 -14.24 -4.86 -3.69
C LEU A 52 -13.75 -6.29 -3.86
N PHE A 53 -13.37 -6.68 -5.07
CA PHE A 53 -12.84 -8.01 -5.38
C PHE A 53 -11.35 -7.96 -5.75
N GLU A 54 -10.61 -8.98 -5.32
CA GLU A 54 -9.17 -9.13 -5.62
C GLU A 54 -8.88 -9.38 -7.10
N LYS A 55 -9.84 -9.89 -7.88
CA LYS A 55 -9.65 -10.23 -9.29
C LYS A 55 -10.86 -9.89 -10.13
N LYS A 56 -10.60 -9.55 -11.39
CA LYS A 56 -11.63 -9.26 -12.41
C LYS A 56 -12.51 -10.47 -12.70
N ASN A 57 -11.90 -11.65 -12.65
CA ASN A 57 -12.59 -12.91 -12.81
C ASN A 57 -12.57 -13.66 -11.47
N ILE A 58 -13.74 -13.83 -10.87
CA ILE A 58 -13.92 -14.47 -9.57
C ILE A 58 -14.68 -15.79 -9.72
N ASN A 59 -14.61 -16.62 -8.70
CA ASN A 59 -15.37 -17.86 -8.61
C ASN A 59 -16.61 -17.68 -7.71
N ALA A 60 -17.49 -18.69 -7.70
CA ALA A 60 -18.73 -18.64 -6.91
C ALA A 60 -18.49 -18.40 -5.40
N PRO A 61 -17.51 -19.05 -4.73
CA PRO A 61 -17.19 -18.73 -3.33
C PRO A 61 -16.87 -17.26 -3.08
N THR A 62 -16.06 -16.62 -3.93
CA THR A 62 -15.74 -15.19 -3.82
C THR A 62 -16.98 -14.32 -4.01
N TYR A 63 -17.78 -14.59 -5.03
CA TYR A 63 -19.04 -13.85 -5.26
C TYR A 63 -19.99 -13.95 -4.04
N LEU A 64 -20.09 -15.14 -3.45
CA LEU A 64 -20.93 -15.38 -2.28
C LEU A 64 -20.49 -14.57 -1.05
N GLN A 65 -19.22 -14.15 -0.92
CA GLN A 65 -18.79 -13.28 0.17
C GLN A 65 -19.52 -11.93 0.11
N ALA A 66 -19.47 -11.26 -1.05
CA ALA A 66 -20.15 -9.99 -1.27
C ALA A 66 -21.67 -10.13 -1.22
N TYR A 67 -22.21 -11.09 -1.98
CA TYR A 67 -23.66 -11.33 -2.08
C TYR A 67 -24.30 -11.56 -0.72
N ARG A 68 -23.70 -12.41 0.14
CA ARG A 68 -24.27 -12.73 1.46
C ARG A 68 -24.28 -11.52 2.38
N VAL A 69 -23.21 -10.73 2.41
CA VAL A 69 -23.11 -9.56 3.28
C VAL A 69 -24.09 -8.46 2.83
N LEU A 70 -24.14 -8.17 1.53
CA LEU A 70 -25.05 -7.13 1.01
C LEU A 70 -26.52 -7.55 1.06
N SER A 71 -26.83 -8.83 0.78
CA SER A 71 -28.19 -9.36 0.94
C SER A 71 -28.62 -9.34 2.41
N TRP A 72 -27.69 -9.64 3.32
CA TRP A 72 -27.94 -9.52 4.76
C TRP A 72 -28.24 -8.08 5.16
N LEU A 73 -27.42 -7.09 4.76
CA LEU A 73 -27.69 -5.67 5.02
C LEU A 73 -29.07 -5.25 4.51
N LYS A 74 -29.41 -5.62 3.27
CA LYS A 74 -30.72 -5.31 2.66
C LYS A 74 -31.86 -5.87 3.48
N LYS A 75 -31.73 -7.11 3.97
CA LYS A 75 -32.70 -7.77 4.85
C LYS A 75 -32.81 -7.07 6.21
N GLU A 76 -31.69 -6.73 6.85
CA GLU A 76 -31.71 -5.99 8.12
C GLU A 76 -32.34 -4.60 7.98
N CYS A 77 -32.32 -4.03 6.77
CA CYS A 77 -33.00 -2.78 6.47
C CYS A 77 -34.51 -2.93 6.18
N GLU A 78 -35.06 -4.14 6.11
CA GLU A 78 -36.50 -4.34 5.90
C GLU A 78 -37.30 -3.75 7.08
N GLY A 79 -38.23 -2.85 6.79
CA GLY A 79 -39.04 -2.17 7.82
C GLY A 79 -38.36 -0.98 8.50
N ARG A 80 -37.14 -0.61 8.09
CA ARG A 80 -36.45 0.63 8.48
C ARG A 80 -35.94 1.38 7.25
N ARG A 81 -35.24 2.49 7.48
CA ARG A 81 -34.58 3.22 6.41
C ARG A 81 -33.49 2.34 5.77
N SER A 82 -33.54 2.21 4.45
CA SER A 82 -32.51 1.52 3.68
C SER A 82 -31.17 2.26 3.75
N ILE A 83 -30.08 1.51 3.84
CA ILE A 83 -28.71 2.03 3.76
C ILE A 83 -28.16 1.66 2.37
N PRO A 84 -28.23 2.56 1.37
CA PRO A 84 -27.66 2.28 0.06
C PRO A 84 -26.14 2.13 0.14
N VAL A 85 -25.63 1.13 -0.57
CA VAL A 85 -24.20 0.93 -0.80
C VAL A 85 -23.90 1.45 -2.20
N ILE A 86 -23.03 2.45 -2.31
CA ILE A 86 -22.60 3.05 -3.57
C ILE A 86 -21.15 2.64 -3.82
N ALA A 87 -20.85 2.13 -5.01
CA ALA A 87 -19.52 1.64 -5.36
C ALA A 87 -19.03 2.22 -6.68
N ILE A 88 -17.72 2.22 -6.86
CA ILE A 88 -17.02 2.36 -8.15
C ILE A 88 -16.16 1.12 -8.40
N GLU A 89 -15.74 0.91 -9.64
CA GLU A 89 -14.77 -0.14 -10.02
C GLU A 89 -13.34 0.35 -9.78
N GLY A 90 -12.52 -0.46 -9.12
CA GLY A 90 -11.07 -0.27 -9.00
C GLY A 90 -10.29 -1.01 -10.09
N ASN A 91 -8.96 -1.08 -9.98
CA ASN A 91 -8.16 -1.74 -11.01
C ASN A 91 -8.28 -3.27 -10.99
N HIS A 92 -8.66 -3.86 -9.87
CA HIS A 92 -8.82 -5.31 -9.70
C HIS A 92 -10.18 -5.83 -10.13
N ASP A 93 -11.24 -5.03 -10.07
CA ASP A 93 -12.62 -5.49 -10.33
C ASP A 93 -13.32 -4.79 -11.51
N LEU A 94 -12.61 -3.92 -12.25
CA LEU A 94 -13.02 -3.45 -13.57
C LEU A 94 -13.25 -4.62 -14.54
N ALA A 95 -14.37 -4.60 -15.27
CA ALA A 95 -14.66 -5.59 -16.31
C ALA A 95 -13.54 -5.67 -17.37
N TYR A 96 -13.28 -6.88 -17.90
CA TYR A 96 -12.51 -6.96 -19.14
C TYR A 96 -13.33 -6.33 -20.29
N HIS A 97 -12.65 -5.67 -21.22
CA HIS A 97 -13.29 -5.00 -22.35
C HIS A 97 -14.23 -5.94 -23.15
N ARG A 98 -13.88 -7.24 -23.23
CA ARG A 98 -14.67 -8.27 -23.91
C ARG A 98 -15.92 -8.73 -23.13
N ASP A 99 -15.88 -8.69 -21.80
CA ASP A 99 -16.93 -9.26 -20.94
C ASP A 99 -18.12 -8.30 -20.81
N ARG A 100 -17.92 -7.01 -21.14
CA ARG A 100 -18.88 -5.88 -21.09
C ARG A 100 -19.41 -5.54 -19.70
N ASN A 101 -19.65 -6.55 -18.86
CA ASN A 101 -20.17 -6.41 -17.51
C ASN A 101 -19.15 -6.86 -16.46
N SER A 102 -19.01 -6.11 -15.37
CA SER A 102 -18.28 -6.53 -14.18
C SER A 102 -19.15 -7.32 -13.21
N TRP A 103 -18.51 -7.92 -12.20
CA TRP A 103 -19.23 -8.55 -11.10
C TRP A 103 -20.00 -7.55 -10.24
N LEU A 104 -19.57 -6.28 -10.18
CA LEU A 104 -20.30 -5.22 -9.48
C LEU A 104 -21.62 -4.89 -10.19
N GLN A 105 -21.65 -4.93 -11.53
CA GLN A 105 -22.90 -4.74 -12.29
C GLN A 105 -23.93 -5.84 -12.02
N ILE A 106 -23.49 -7.06 -11.72
CA ILE A 106 -24.40 -8.15 -11.32
C ILE A 106 -25.01 -7.86 -9.93
N LEU A 107 -24.20 -7.39 -8.98
CA LEU A 107 -24.68 -6.99 -7.66
C LEU A 107 -25.65 -5.80 -7.75
N GLU A 108 -25.40 -4.85 -8.65
CA GLU A 108 -26.32 -3.76 -8.95
C GLU A 108 -27.65 -4.26 -9.53
N GLN A 109 -27.62 -5.16 -10.51
CA GLN A 109 -28.84 -5.74 -11.10
C GLN A 109 -29.68 -6.51 -10.07
N GLN A 110 -29.05 -7.03 -9.03
CA GLN A 110 -29.73 -7.67 -7.89
C GLN A 110 -30.23 -6.66 -6.84
N GLY A 111 -29.99 -5.36 -7.06
CA GLY A 111 -30.35 -4.28 -6.16
C GLY A 111 -29.67 -4.39 -4.81
N LEU A 112 -28.39 -4.81 -4.80
CA LEU A 112 -27.56 -4.96 -3.60
C LEU A 112 -26.58 -3.79 -3.41
N LEU A 113 -26.25 -3.08 -4.49
CA LEU A 113 -25.48 -1.83 -4.48
C LEU A 113 -25.90 -0.95 -5.67
N ARG A 114 -25.51 0.32 -5.67
CA ARG A 114 -25.54 1.22 -6.83
C ARG A 114 -24.12 1.37 -7.35
N LEU A 115 -23.89 1.00 -8.61
CA LEU A 115 -22.59 1.16 -9.24
C LEU A 115 -22.58 2.49 -10.01
N LEU A 116 -21.69 3.39 -9.62
CA LEU A 116 -21.40 4.60 -10.39
C LEU A 116 -20.29 4.28 -11.39
N LYS A 117 -20.58 4.44 -12.67
CA LYS A 117 -19.66 4.12 -13.75
C LYS A 117 -19.78 5.16 -14.85
N SER A 118 -18.65 5.63 -15.35
CA SER A 118 -18.67 6.58 -16.46
C SER A 118 -19.24 5.95 -17.74
N ILE A 119 -20.12 6.66 -18.44
CA ILE A 119 -20.84 6.15 -19.62
C ILE A 119 -20.39 6.90 -20.87
N GLY A 120 -19.72 6.26 -21.83
CA GLY A 120 -19.54 6.90 -23.13
C GLY A 120 -18.68 6.16 -24.14
N SER A 121 -19.26 5.81 -25.28
CA SER A 121 -18.53 5.54 -26.52
C SER A 121 -18.12 6.87 -27.17
N GLY A 122 -17.09 7.54 -26.63
CA GLY A 122 -16.56 8.79 -27.20
C GLY A 122 -16.16 9.89 -26.20
N GLY A 123 -16.26 9.66 -24.89
CA GLY A 123 -15.84 10.63 -23.88
C GLY A 123 -16.28 10.24 -22.46
N LEU A 124 -15.63 10.80 -21.44
CA LEU A 124 -16.00 10.62 -20.04
C LEU A 124 -17.32 11.33 -19.75
N LYS A 125 -18.35 10.61 -19.31
CA LYS A 125 -19.60 11.19 -18.76
C LYS A 125 -19.80 10.66 -17.34
N LEU A 126 -19.90 11.55 -16.37
CA LEU A 126 -20.05 11.15 -14.97
C LEU A 126 -21.45 10.59 -14.69
N ASP A 127 -21.49 9.52 -13.91
CA ASP A 127 -22.69 9.01 -13.25
C ASP A 127 -22.71 9.48 -11.80
N TRP A 128 -23.91 9.68 -11.27
CA TRP A 128 -24.10 10.24 -9.93
C TRP A 128 -25.43 9.81 -9.32
N VAL A 129 -25.54 9.98 -8.00
CA VAL A 129 -26.76 9.73 -7.24
C VAL A 129 -26.88 10.72 -6.09
N ASP A 130 -28.11 11.15 -5.80
CA ASP A 130 -28.43 11.97 -4.64
C ASP A 130 -28.88 11.06 -3.48
N VAL A 131 -28.29 11.25 -2.31
CA VAL A 131 -28.70 10.58 -1.06
C VAL A 131 -28.75 11.62 0.05
N GLY A 132 -29.97 11.95 0.49
CA GLY A 132 -30.19 13.06 1.42
C GLY A 132 -29.71 14.39 0.83
N GLU A 133 -28.87 15.12 1.57
CA GLU A 133 -28.27 16.39 1.15
C GLU A 133 -26.96 16.20 0.37
N CYS A 134 -26.52 14.95 0.17
CA CYS A 134 -25.29 14.63 -0.54
C CYS A 134 -25.56 14.33 -2.01
N ARG A 135 -24.67 14.80 -2.87
CA ARG A 135 -24.55 14.32 -4.25
C ARG A 135 -23.25 13.57 -4.41
N ILE A 136 -23.34 12.35 -4.90
CA ILE A 136 -22.22 11.41 -4.97
C ILE A 136 -21.92 11.14 -6.44
N PHE A 137 -20.73 11.54 -6.88
CA PHE A 137 -20.16 11.21 -8.19
C PHE A 137 -19.19 10.03 -8.05
N GLY A 138 -19.10 9.21 -9.09
CA GLY A 138 -18.16 8.10 -9.12
C GLY A 138 -17.39 8.03 -10.43
N VAL A 139 -16.10 7.80 -10.33
CA VAL A 139 -15.21 7.54 -11.47
C VAL A 139 -14.43 6.25 -11.18
N GLU A 140 -14.61 5.26 -12.03
CA GLU A 140 -13.84 4.02 -11.99
C GLU A 140 -12.34 4.24 -12.20
N TYR A 141 -11.52 3.22 -11.97
CA TYR A 141 -10.09 3.28 -12.24
C TYR A 141 -9.78 3.61 -13.73
N LEU A 142 -9.21 4.80 -13.96
CA LEU A 142 -8.82 5.29 -15.30
C LEU A 142 -7.35 5.03 -15.66
N GLY A 143 -6.55 4.52 -14.71
CA GLY A 143 -5.12 4.30 -14.87
C GLY A 143 -4.36 5.56 -15.29
N ALA A 144 -3.53 5.46 -16.34
CA ALA A 144 -2.73 6.58 -16.84
C ALA A 144 -3.56 7.78 -17.31
N SER A 145 -4.86 7.60 -17.58
CA SER A 145 -5.75 8.69 -18.02
C SER A 145 -6.27 9.55 -16.86
N THR A 146 -6.03 9.16 -15.60
CA THR A 146 -6.58 9.90 -14.44
C THR A 146 -6.18 11.37 -14.46
N LEU A 147 -4.88 11.67 -14.63
CA LEU A 147 -4.37 13.05 -14.57
C LEU A 147 -5.01 13.97 -15.63
N GLN A 148 -5.12 13.48 -16.87
CA GLN A 148 -5.70 14.26 -17.96
C GLN A 148 -7.23 14.43 -17.84
N SER A 149 -7.90 13.53 -17.12
CA SER A 149 -9.37 13.58 -16.96
C SER A 149 -9.82 14.51 -15.84
N ILE A 150 -8.95 14.87 -14.88
CA ILE A 150 -9.32 15.69 -13.71
C ILE A 150 -10.03 17.00 -14.10
N PRO A 151 -9.53 17.82 -15.05
CA PRO A 151 -10.23 19.06 -15.43
C PRO A 151 -11.64 18.80 -15.97
N GLN A 152 -11.79 17.79 -16.84
CA GLN A 152 -13.09 17.42 -17.41
C GLN A 152 -14.07 16.90 -16.35
N ILE A 153 -13.58 16.17 -15.33
CA ILE A 153 -14.38 15.73 -14.18
C ILE A 153 -14.91 16.94 -13.40
N ALA A 154 -14.03 17.89 -13.09
CA ALA A 154 -14.39 19.10 -12.36
C ALA A 154 -15.44 19.94 -13.10
N GLU A 155 -15.29 20.12 -14.41
CA GLU A 155 -16.26 20.84 -15.25
C GLU A 155 -17.65 20.20 -15.21
N GLN A 156 -17.73 18.87 -15.35
CA GLN A 156 -19.02 18.15 -15.30
C GLN A 156 -19.67 18.22 -13.92
N ILE A 157 -18.89 18.15 -12.83
CA ILE A 157 -19.43 18.32 -11.47
C ILE A 157 -20.02 19.72 -11.32
N LYS A 158 -19.30 20.76 -11.76
CA LYS A 158 -19.78 22.15 -11.72
C LYS A 158 -21.05 22.35 -12.53
N GLU A 159 -21.14 21.75 -13.73
CA GLU A 159 -22.33 21.80 -14.58
C GLU A 159 -23.53 21.11 -13.90
N VAL A 160 -23.36 19.89 -13.39
CA VAL A 160 -24.42 19.13 -12.73
C VAL A 160 -24.91 19.82 -11.44
N ASN A 161 -24.02 20.50 -10.73
CA ASN A 161 -24.33 21.24 -9.50
C ASN A 161 -24.80 22.68 -9.75
N GLN A 162 -24.92 23.11 -11.01
CA GLN A 162 -25.32 24.48 -11.29
C GLN A 162 -26.71 24.79 -10.72
N GLY A 163 -26.76 25.78 -9.82
CA GLY A 163 -28.01 26.22 -9.19
C GLY A 163 -28.51 25.33 -8.05
N VAL A 164 -27.75 24.32 -7.62
CA VAL A 164 -28.11 23.43 -6.52
C VAL A 164 -26.92 23.24 -5.58
N GLU A 165 -27.03 23.74 -4.36
CA GLU A 165 -26.03 23.55 -3.32
C GLU A 165 -26.27 22.21 -2.60
N ARG A 166 -25.29 21.30 -2.69
CA ARG A 166 -25.28 20.00 -2.01
C ARG A 166 -23.87 19.66 -1.60
N PHE A 167 -23.74 18.91 -0.50
CA PHE A 167 -22.46 18.35 -0.10
C PHE A 167 -21.99 17.37 -1.18
N THR A 168 -20.91 17.73 -1.87
CA THR A 168 -20.47 17.03 -3.08
C THR A 168 -19.35 16.06 -2.75
N ILE A 169 -19.66 14.78 -2.96
CA ILE A 169 -18.76 13.66 -2.77
C ILE A 169 -18.30 13.16 -4.13
N LEU A 170 -17.00 12.95 -4.30
CA LEU A 170 -16.42 12.30 -5.46
C LEU A 170 -15.68 11.04 -5.03
N MET A 171 -16.05 9.89 -5.58
CA MET A 171 -15.28 8.65 -5.44
C MET A 171 -14.35 8.48 -6.64
N MET A 172 -13.07 8.21 -6.39
CA MET A 172 -12.09 7.84 -7.41
C MET A 172 -11.15 6.75 -6.90
N HIS A 173 -10.51 6.04 -7.82
CA HIS A 173 -9.56 4.98 -7.47
C HIS A 173 -8.22 5.26 -8.16
N PHE A 174 -7.28 5.88 -7.43
CA PHE A 174 -5.92 6.16 -7.91
C PHE A 174 -4.94 6.39 -6.75
N GLY A 175 -3.65 6.29 -7.04
CA GLY A 175 -2.57 6.51 -6.06
C GLY A 175 -2.11 7.96 -6.02
N MET A 176 -1.92 8.50 -4.82
CA MET A 176 -1.34 9.82 -4.58
C MET A 176 0.19 9.73 -4.51
N GLU A 177 0.89 10.70 -5.11
CA GLU A 177 2.35 10.77 -5.08
C GLU A 177 2.90 10.76 -3.65
N GLY A 178 3.97 9.98 -3.43
CA GLY A 178 4.66 9.90 -2.14
C GLY A 178 3.95 9.08 -1.08
N ARG A 179 2.89 8.34 -1.44
CA ARG A 179 2.16 7.44 -0.52
C ARG A 179 2.55 5.97 -0.66
N ALA A 180 3.15 5.58 -1.78
CA ALA A 180 3.79 4.29 -1.91
C ALA A 180 5.27 4.32 -1.52
N ARG A 181 5.85 3.14 -1.28
CA ARG A 181 7.29 3.00 -1.06
C ARG A 181 8.01 3.02 -2.41
N GLY A 182 8.56 4.17 -2.78
CA GLY A 182 9.26 4.39 -4.06
C GLY A 182 8.41 5.19 -5.05
N GLU A 183 9.02 5.58 -6.17
CA GLU A 183 8.31 6.31 -7.23
C GLU A 183 7.51 5.32 -8.07
N ILE A 184 6.19 5.50 -8.11
CA ILE A 184 5.29 4.69 -8.94
C ILE A 184 4.78 5.54 -10.11
N ALA A 185 5.03 5.06 -11.33
CA ALA A 185 4.53 5.72 -12.53
C ALA A 185 2.99 5.73 -12.53
N GLY A 186 2.41 6.91 -12.78
CA GLY A 186 0.95 7.11 -12.78
C GLY A 186 0.38 7.60 -11.45
N GLU A 187 1.22 7.89 -10.45
CA GLU A 187 0.82 8.64 -9.25
C GLU A 187 0.31 10.04 -9.60
N ILE A 188 -0.67 10.50 -8.84
CA ILE A 188 -1.28 11.83 -9.00
C ILE A 188 -0.67 12.79 -7.98
N PRO A 189 -0.03 13.89 -8.42
CA PRO A 189 0.50 14.89 -7.51
C PRO A 189 -0.65 15.71 -6.92
N TYR A 190 -0.52 16.16 -5.66
CA TYR A 190 -1.60 16.86 -4.96
C TYR A 190 -2.06 18.15 -5.66
N ASN A 191 -1.13 18.89 -6.28
CA ASN A 191 -1.44 20.11 -7.03
C ASN A 191 -2.35 19.86 -8.25
N ALA A 192 -2.35 18.66 -8.82
CA ALA A 192 -3.23 18.31 -9.94
C ALA A 192 -4.71 18.24 -9.52
N LEU A 193 -5.00 18.10 -8.23
CA LEU A 193 -6.36 18.07 -7.70
C LEU A 193 -7.01 19.45 -7.54
N SER A 194 -6.28 20.54 -7.82
CA SER A 194 -6.78 21.91 -7.68
C SER A 194 -8.14 22.15 -8.35
N PRO A 195 -8.43 21.64 -9.58
CA PRO A 195 -9.74 21.82 -10.20
C PRO A 195 -10.89 21.17 -9.41
N LEU A 196 -10.63 20.03 -8.75
CA LEU A 196 -11.63 19.30 -7.96
C LEU A 196 -11.87 19.97 -6.62
N ARG A 197 -10.83 20.56 -6.01
CA ARG A 197 -10.94 21.23 -4.71
C ARG A 197 -12.00 22.33 -4.68
N GLU A 198 -12.24 22.96 -5.82
CA GLU A 198 -13.22 24.04 -6.00
C GLU A 198 -14.69 23.57 -6.05
N CYS A 199 -14.94 22.28 -6.28
CA CYS A 199 -16.28 21.76 -6.51
C CYS A 199 -16.60 20.45 -5.77
N VAL A 200 -15.67 19.93 -4.97
CA VAL A 200 -15.81 18.71 -4.19
C VAL A 200 -15.52 19.00 -2.72
N ASP A 201 -16.45 18.61 -1.85
CA ASP A 201 -16.32 18.74 -0.40
C ASP A 201 -15.61 17.52 0.22
N TYR A 202 -15.79 16.34 -0.36
CA TYR A 202 -15.17 15.09 0.08
C TYR A 202 -14.73 14.21 -1.11
N LEU A 203 -13.42 13.98 -1.23
CA LEU A 203 -12.80 13.07 -2.17
C LEU A 203 -12.48 11.72 -1.49
N ALA A 204 -13.28 10.72 -1.83
CA ALA A 204 -13.16 9.34 -1.37
C ALA A 204 -12.22 8.57 -2.31
N LEU A 205 -11.01 8.25 -1.86
CA LEU A 205 -10.00 7.52 -2.62
C LEU A 205 -9.81 6.07 -2.14
N GLY A 206 -9.54 5.17 -3.10
CA GLY A 206 -8.95 3.84 -2.87
C GLY A 206 -7.60 3.65 -3.56
N HIS A 207 -7.24 2.41 -3.92
CA HIS A 207 -6.07 1.97 -4.71
C HIS A 207 -4.83 1.64 -3.88
N TYR A 208 -4.38 2.58 -3.08
CA TYR A 208 -3.27 2.32 -2.17
C TYR A 208 -3.79 1.73 -0.87
N HIS A 209 -3.21 0.59 -0.49
CA HIS A 209 -3.58 -0.12 0.73
C HIS A 209 -3.10 0.60 2.02
N THR A 210 -2.57 1.81 1.90
CA THR A 210 -2.03 2.62 2.99
C THR A 210 -2.99 3.76 3.31
N GLN A 211 -3.24 3.99 4.59
CA GLN A 211 -4.09 5.11 5.00
C GLN A 211 -3.37 6.45 4.81
N TYR A 212 -4.07 7.42 4.24
CA TYR A 212 -3.64 8.82 4.19
C TYR A 212 -4.82 9.79 4.08
N GLU A 213 -4.56 11.06 4.38
CA GLU A 213 -5.51 12.17 4.27
C GLU A 213 -4.77 13.47 3.86
N TYR A 214 -5.45 14.37 3.16
CA TYR A 214 -4.92 15.70 2.78
C TYR A 214 -5.99 16.79 2.91
N ASP A 215 -5.58 17.92 3.50
CA ASP A 215 -6.33 19.19 3.60
C ASP A 215 -7.81 19.02 3.99
N SER A 216 -8.10 18.01 4.81
CA SER A 216 -9.44 17.69 5.31
C SER A 216 -10.51 17.46 4.23
N TRP A 217 -10.13 17.12 3.00
CA TRP A 217 -11.08 16.80 1.93
C TRP A 217 -10.70 15.54 1.14
N VAL A 218 -9.42 15.15 1.10
CA VAL A 218 -8.98 13.89 0.48
C VAL A 218 -8.76 12.83 1.54
N TYR A 219 -9.37 11.68 1.35
CA TYR A 219 -9.27 10.58 2.31
C TYR A 219 -9.05 9.26 1.58
N ASN A 220 -8.11 8.44 2.06
CA ASN A 220 -7.96 7.04 1.68
C ASN A 220 -7.77 6.20 2.95
N GLY A 221 -8.65 5.23 3.18
CA GLY A 221 -8.61 4.36 4.36
C GLY A 221 -7.55 3.24 4.26
N GLY A 222 -7.11 2.96 3.04
CA GLY A 222 -6.37 1.76 2.68
C GLY A 222 -7.26 0.53 2.71
N SER A 223 -6.63 -0.64 2.54
CA SER A 223 -7.30 -1.90 2.74
C SER A 223 -7.59 -2.14 4.22
N LEU A 224 -8.62 -2.94 4.52
CA LEU A 224 -8.92 -3.31 5.92
C LEU A 224 -8.01 -4.43 6.42
N GLU A 225 -7.77 -5.45 5.61
CA GLU A 225 -6.82 -6.54 5.89
C GLU A 225 -5.46 -6.26 5.24
N MET A 226 -4.41 -6.85 5.82
CA MET A 226 -3.06 -6.76 5.24
C MET A 226 -2.97 -7.64 3.99
N ILE A 227 -2.79 -7.01 2.83
CA ILE A 227 -2.71 -7.71 1.53
C ILE A 227 -1.28 -8.13 1.24
N SER A 228 -0.32 -7.33 1.66
CA SER A 228 1.10 -7.67 1.58
C SER A 228 1.84 -7.34 2.86
N LEU A 229 2.91 -8.09 3.12
CA LEU A 229 3.83 -7.83 4.22
C LEU A 229 4.53 -6.45 4.11
N SER A 230 4.54 -5.85 2.91
CA SER A 230 5.05 -4.48 2.74
C SER A 230 4.25 -3.44 3.55
N GLU A 231 3.01 -3.77 3.89
CA GLU A 231 2.08 -2.93 4.66
C GLU A 231 2.20 -3.12 6.17
N TYR A 232 3.16 -3.93 6.63
CA TYR A 232 3.37 -4.17 8.06
C TYR A 232 3.62 -2.86 8.82
N GLY A 233 2.89 -2.69 9.93
CA GLY A 233 2.97 -1.51 10.78
C GLY A 233 2.26 -0.27 10.24
N LEU A 234 1.66 -0.34 9.05
CA LEU A 234 0.85 0.75 8.51
C LEU A 234 -0.55 0.73 9.12
N LYS A 235 -1.14 1.92 9.29
CA LYS A 235 -2.52 2.05 9.76
C LYS A 235 -3.49 1.46 8.71
N LYS A 236 -4.55 0.84 9.21
CA LYS A 236 -5.61 0.17 8.44
C LYS A 236 -6.96 0.62 8.97
N GLY A 237 -7.90 0.91 8.09
CA GLY A 237 -9.25 1.29 8.52
C GLY A 237 -10.11 1.83 7.40
N PHE A 238 -11.23 2.41 7.80
CA PHE A 238 -12.16 3.11 6.93
C PHE A 238 -12.60 4.41 7.62
N TYR A 239 -13.20 5.34 6.90
CA TYR A 239 -13.69 6.57 7.50
C TYR A 239 -15.18 6.47 7.83
N HIS A 240 -15.54 6.91 9.03
CA HIS A 240 -16.89 7.29 9.40
C HIS A 240 -16.94 8.82 9.37
N VAL A 241 -17.78 9.38 8.50
CA VAL A 241 -17.88 10.81 8.26
C VAL A 241 -19.18 11.32 8.82
N THR A 242 -19.09 12.34 9.68
CA THR A 242 -20.23 13.05 10.24
C THR A 242 -20.10 14.56 10.01
N ASP A 243 -21.05 15.37 10.48
CA ASP A 243 -20.93 16.83 10.49
C ASP A 243 -19.67 17.33 11.24
N GLU A 244 -19.11 16.53 12.13
CA GLU A 244 -17.89 16.85 12.88
C GLU A 244 -16.61 16.59 12.06
N GLY A 245 -16.73 15.92 10.91
CA GLY A 245 -15.63 15.58 10.02
C GLY A 245 -15.45 14.07 9.83
N ALA A 246 -14.33 13.70 9.21
CA ALA A 246 -13.99 12.31 8.93
C ALA A 246 -13.14 11.70 10.05
N ARG A 247 -13.59 10.60 10.64
CA ARG A 247 -12.85 9.86 11.65
C ARG A 247 -12.44 8.49 11.13
N LEU A 248 -11.15 8.18 11.22
CA LEU A 248 -10.64 6.84 10.92
C LEU A 248 -11.14 5.83 11.97
N VAL A 249 -11.76 4.76 11.50
CA VAL A 249 -12.22 3.61 12.29
C VAL A 249 -11.38 2.41 11.93
N THR A 250 -10.80 1.77 12.95
CA THR A 250 -9.98 0.56 12.79
C THR A 250 -10.77 -0.67 13.22
N LEU A 251 -10.62 -1.78 12.50
CA LEU A 251 -11.23 -3.06 12.86
C LEU A 251 -10.15 -4.04 13.36
N PRO A 252 -10.51 -4.96 14.28
CA PRO A 252 -9.61 -6.04 14.65
C PRO A 252 -9.40 -6.97 13.44
N THR A 253 -8.16 -7.07 12.98
CA THR A 253 -7.71 -7.90 11.87
C THR A 253 -6.76 -8.99 12.34
N ARG A 254 -6.47 -9.98 11.48
CA ARG A 254 -5.46 -10.99 11.83
C ARG A 254 -4.11 -10.32 12.03
N GLN A 255 -3.51 -10.58 13.18
CA GLN A 255 -2.22 -10.00 13.52
C GLN A 255 -1.08 -10.65 12.75
N PHE A 256 -0.13 -9.81 12.35
CA PHE A 256 1.15 -10.22 11.77
C PHE A 256 2.26 -9.95 12.78
N LYS A 257 3.25 -10.83 12.86
CA LYS A 257 4.48 -10.59 13.63
C LYS A 257 5.69 -10.74 12.72
N ARG A 258 6.61 -9.79 12.78
CA ARG A 258 7.88 -9.85 12.05
C ARG A 258 9.02 -10.14 13.01
N LEU A 259 9.83 -11.10 12.63
CA LEU A 259 11.08 -11.46 13.29
C LEU A 259 12.20 -11.35 12.26
N SER A 260 13.36 -10.86 12.70
CA SER A 260 14.55 -10.81 11.86
C SER A 260 15.78 -11.20 12.65
N ALA A 261 16.75 -11.84 11.98
CA ALA A 261 18.00 -12.25 12.61
C ALA A 261 19.16 -12.26 11.60
N SER A 262 20.33 -11.83 12.07
CA SER A 262 21.58 -12.06 11.34
C SER A 262 22.01 -13.52 11.49
N ILE A 263 22.39 -14.17 10.38
CA ILE A 263 22.92 -15.54 10.36
C ILE A 263 24.40 -15.63 10.03
N SER A 264 25.07 -14.50 9.80
CA SER A 264 26.47 -14.47 9.33
C SER A 264 27.48 -15.08 10.30
N ARG A 265 27.17 -15.09 11.60
CA ARG A 265 28.01 -15.70 12.63
C ARG A 265 27.65 -17.16 12.93
N VAL A 266 26.59 -17.68 12.29
CA VAL A 266 26.08 -19.02 12.55
C VAL A 266 26.88 -20.03 11.72
N GLN A 267 27.55 -20.94 12.39
CA GLN A 267 28.47 -21.92 11.78
C GLN A 267 27.81 -23.29 11.55
N SER A 268 26.65 -23.54 12.16
CA SER A 268 25.96 -24.84 12.04
C SER A 268 24.44 -24.73 12.17
N VAL A 269 23.74 -25.75 11.68
CA VAL A 269 22.28 -25.91 11.86
C VAL A 269 21.87 -25.88 13.33
N LYS A 270 22.71 -26.43 14.22
CA LYS A 270 22.45 -26.43 15.66
C LYS A 270 22.47 -25.01 16.23
N GLU A 271 23.46 -24.21 15.83
CA GLU A 271 23.53 -22.79 16.23
C GLU A 271 22.36 -21.98 15.67
N LEU A 272 21.95 -22.23 14.42
CA LEU A 272 20.78 -21.58 13.84
C LEU A 272 19.51 -21.86 14.67
N THR A 273 19.35 -23.11 15.08
CA THR A 273 18.19 -23.54 15.88
C THR A 273 18.18 -22.87 17.25
N LEU A 274 19.34 -22.79 17.92
CA LEU A 274 19.48 -22.11 19.22
C LEU A 274 19.24 -20.61 19.11
N LEU A 275 19.77 -19.97 18.06
CA LEU A 275 19.51 -18.55 17.77
C LEU A 275 18.02 -18.30 17.61
N LEU A 276 17.33 -19.12 16.81
CA LEU A 276 15.90 -18.97 16.61
C LEU A 276 15.12 -19.16 17.91
N GLN A 277 15.44 -20.16 18.72
CA GLN A 277 14.83 -20.37 20.04
C GLN A 277 14.99 -19.13 20.92
N SER A 278 16.21 -18.60 21.02
CA SER A 278 16.48 -17.39 21.81
C SER A 278 15.65 -16.19 21.34
N ILE A 279 15.52 -15.97 20.03
CA ILE A 279 14.73 -14.84 19.48
C ILE A 279 13.26 -15.04 19.82
N VAL A 280 12.73 -16.22 19.54
CA VAL A 280 11.32 -16.57 19.71
C VAL A 280 10.91 -16.53 21.20
N GLU A 281 11.81 -16.90 22.11
CA GLU A 281 11.60 -16.81 23.56
C GLU A 281 11.66 -15.37 24.08
N SER A 282 12.54 -14.53 23.54
CA SER A 282 12.67 -13.12 23.93
C SER A 282 11.47 -12.25 23.52
N GLU A 283 10.73 -12.70 22.52
CA GLU A 283 9.62 -11.97 21.93
C GLU A 283 8.30 -12.20 22.70
N PRO A 284 7.51 -11.14 22.95
CA PRO A 284 6.21 -11.29 23.61
C PRO A 284 5.24 -12.11 22.76
N PRO A 285 4.30 -12.85 23.39
CA PRO A 285 3.22 -13.53 22.66
C PRO A 285 2.38 -12.51 21.89
N VAL A 286 1.71 -12.97 20.84
CA VAL A 286 0.78 -12.12 20.09
C VAL A 286 -0.58 -12.15 20.78
N ASP A 287 -1.01 -11.00 21.30
CA ASP A 287 -2.35 -10.84 21.84
C ASP A 287 -3.36 -10.71 20.70
N SER A 288 -3.94 -11.83 20.29
CA SER A 288 -4.89 -11.90 19.18
C SER A 288 -5.89 -13.03 19.38
N LYS A 289 -7.16 -12.75 19.08
CA LYS A 289 -8.22 -13.77 19.03
C LYS A 289 -8.04 -14.74 17.87
N LEU A 290 -7.44 -14.29 16.77
CA LEU A 290 -7.13 -15.12 15.60
C LEU A 290 -5.66 -15.54 15.64
N GLN A 291 -5.36 -16.78 15.24
CA GLN A 291 -3.98 -17.26 15.12
C GLN A 291 -3.17 -16.34 14.18
N PRO A 292 -2.03 -15.78 14.61
CA PRO A 292 -1.29 -14.79 13.81
C PRO A 292 -0.56 -15.42 12.63
N VAL A 293 -0.15 -14.58 11.68
CA VAL A 293 0.87 -14.93 10.68
C VAL A 293 2.21 -14.40 11.18
N VAL A 294 3.25 -15.23 11.16
CA VAL A 294 4.60 -14.81 11.57
C VAL A 294 5.56 -14.89 10.39
N GLU A 295 6.23 -13.79 10.09
CA GLU A 295 7.33 -13.74 9.13
C GLU A 295 8.66 -13.79 9.88
N LEU A 296 9.56 -14.69 9.47
CA LEU A 296 10.96 -14.68 9.87
C LEU A 296 11.83 -14.36 8.65
N THR A 297 12.61 -13.28 8.74
CA THR A 297 13.68 -13.00 7.77
C THR A 297 15.04 -13.25 8.40
N LEU A 298 15.73 -14.29 7.93
CA LEU A 298 17.14 -14.52 8.21
C LEU A 298 17.98 -13.83 7.15
N TRP A 299 18.93 -12.99 7.56
CA TRP A 299 19.80 -12.24 6.64
C TRP A 299 21.27 -12.45 6.98
N GLY A 300 22.13 -12.46 5.96
CA GLY A 300 23.59 -12.58 6.17
C GLY A 300 24.24 -13.73 5.39
N GLU A 301 25.51 -13.98 5.68
CA GLU A 301 26.29 -15.05 5.04
C GLU A 301 25.95 -16.42 5.63
N LEU A 302 25.75 -17.41 4.76
CA LEU A 302 25.44 -18.77 5.18
C LEU A 302 26.71 -19.62 5.18
N ASN A 303 27.22 -19.96 6.37
CA ASN A 303 28.48 -20.71 6.53
C ASN A 303 28.34 -22.24 6.37
N PHE A 304 27.17 -22.73 5.97
CA PHE A 304 26.89 -24.16 5.77
C PHE A 304 25.86 -24.34 4.64
N PRO A 305 25.73 -25.54 4.03
CA PRO A 305 24.86 -25.72 2.89
C PRO A 305 23.38 -25.41 3.18
N LYS A 306 22.76 -24.56 2.35
CA LYS A 306 21.33 -24.18 2.46
C LYS A 306 20.36 -25.37 2.55
N LYS A 307 20.72 -26.49 1.91
CA LYS A 307 19.92 -27.73 1.92
C LYS A 307 19.85 -28.39 3.30
N GLU A 308 20.80 -28.09 4.19
CA GLU A 308 20.83 -28.62 5.55
C GLU A 308 19.91 -27.86 6.51
N ILE A 309 19.37 -26.71 6.09
CA ILE A 309 18.48 -25.90 6.93
C ILE A 309 17.16 -26.66 7.14
N PRO A 310 16.79 -27.00 8.39
CA PRO A 310 15.60 -27.78 8.68
C PRO A 310 14.39 -26.85 8.72
N LEU A 311 13.96 -26.34 7.56
CA LEU A 311 12.91 -25.33 7.43
C LEU A 311 11.63 -25.70 8.20
N GLN A 312 11.24 -26.98 8.16
CA GLN A 312 10.05 -27.46 8.84
C GLN A 312 10.19 -27.36 10.37
N THR A 313 11.32 -27.78 10.93
CA THR A 313 11.61 -27.66 12.37
C THR A 313 11.66 -26.20 12.82
N LEU A 314 12.27 -25.31 12.03
CA LEU A 314 12.30 -23.87 12.34
C LEU A 314 10.87 -23.28 12.38
N LYS A 315 10.03 -23.64 11.40
CA LYS A 315 8.62 -23.23 11.38
C LYS A 315 7.84 -23.77 12.58
N GLU A 316 8.10 -25.00 13.02
CA GLU A 316 7.46 -25.61 14.18
C GLU A 316 7.79 -24.90 15.49
N ILE A 317 9.05 -24.48 15.68
CA ILE A 317 9.49 -23.69 16.85
C ILE A 317 8.67 -22.39 16.96
N ILE A 318 8.56 -21.65 15.85
CA ILE A 318 7.82 -20.39 15.78
C ILE A 318 6.32 -20.64 15.97
N SER A 319 5.77 -21.63 15.26
CA SER A 319 4.35 -21.99 15.32
C SER A 319 3.92 -22.36 16.74
N LYS A 320 4.73 -23.16 17.44
CA LYS A 320 4.47 -23.56 18.83
C LYS A 320 4.52 -22.39 19.80
N ARG A 321 5.45 -21.43 19.61
CA ARG A 321 5.57 -20.27 20.49
C ARG A 321 4.38 -19.32 20.40
N PHE A 322 3.96 -19.00 19.17
CA PHE A 322 2.98 -17.94 18.94
C PHE A 322 1.59 -18.46 18.55
N ASN A 323 1.39 -19.79 18.50
CA ASN A 323 0.16 -20.43 18.03
C ASN A 323 -0.25 -19.91 16.64
N CYS A 324 0.69 -19.96 15.69
CA CYS A 324 0.54 -19.33 14.38
C CYS A 324 -0.46 -20.06 13.49
N LEU A 325 -1.13 -19.31 12.62
CA LEU A 325 -1.80 -19.86 11.44
C LEU A 325 -0.75 -20.27 10.41
N TYR A 326 0.26 -19.42 10.20
CA TYR A 326 1.26 -19.59 9.16
C TYR A 326 2.59 -18.98 9.56
N VAL A 327 3.67 -19.60 9.09
CA VAL A 327 5.03 -19.09 9.23
C VAL A 327 5.64 -18.92 7.85
N ASP A 328 5.88 -17.66 7.47
CA ASP A 328 6.60 -17.28 6.27
C ASP A 328 8.09 -17.13 6.61
N LEU A 329 8.96 -17.89 5.98
CA LEU A 329 10.39 -17.93 6.32
C LEU A 329 11.20 -17.59 5.09
N HIS A 330 11.93 -16.48 5.18
CA HIS A 330 12.82 -15.98 4.13
C HIS A 330 14.27 -16.05 4.58
N ILE A 331 15.14 -16.51 3.69
CA ILE A 331 16.59 -16.49 3.89
C ILE A 331 17.20 -15.63 2.80
N LYS A 332 17.73 -14.48 3.18
CA LYS A 332 18.35 -13.50 2.30
C LYS A 332 19.86 -13.57 2.51
N GLU A 333 20.54 -14.26 1.61
CA GLU A 333 22.00 -14.28 1.55
C GLU A 333 22.46 -12.89 1.08
N ILE A 334 22.98 -12.12 2.02
CA ILE A 334 23.50 -10.77 1.81
C ILE A 334 24.90 -10.77 2.41
N ASP A 335 25.88 -10.28 1.67
CA ASP A 335 27.23 -10.11 2.18
C ASP A 335 27.18 -9.12 3.37
N ASP A 336 27.71 -9.51 4.53
CA ASP A 336 27.68 -8.73 5.78
C ASP A 336 28.30 -7.33 5.61
N ALA A 337 29.15 -7.17 4.58
CA ALA A 337 29.67 -5.89 4.13
C ALA A 337 28.59 -4.86 3.75
N TYR A 338 27.33 -5.28 3.56
CA TYR A 338 26.19 -4.47 3.10
C TYR A 338 24.94 -4.55 3.99
N ALA A 339 24.97 -5.36 5.07
CA ALA A 339 23.81 -5.53 5.95
C ALA A 339 23.79 -4.45 7.04
N LEU A 340 22.94 -3.43 6.85
CA LEU A 340 22.74 -2.37 7.84
C LEU A 340 21.93 -2.88 9.04
N ASN A 341 22.33 -2.47 10.23
CA ASN A 341 21.55 -2.66 11.44
C ASN A 341 20.32 -1.74 11.39
N GLU A 342 19.09 -2.27 11.51
CA GLU A 342 17.84 -1.49 11.40
C GLU A 342 17.79 -0.32 12.40
N ASN A 343 18.46 -0.46 13.55
CA ASN A 343 18.58 0.61 14.54
C ASN A 343 19.44 1.79 14.08
N GLU A 344 20.36 1.59 13.15
CA GLU A 344 21.26 2.64 12.65
C GLU A 344 20.66 3.45 11.49
N ILE A 345 19.60 2.95 10.86
CA ILE A 345 18.90 3.62 9.74
C ILE A 345 17.51 4.11 10.12
N ARG A 346 17.09 3.91 11.37
CA ARG A 346 15.79 4.32 11.85
C ARG A 346 15.67 5.84 11.85
N GLY A 347 14.76 6.37 11.04
CA GLY A 347 14.53 7.81 10.89
C GLY A 347 15.39 8.50 9.82
N MET A 348 16.27 7.76 9.14
CA MET A 348 17.03 8.28 8.01
C MET A 348 16.19 8.23 6.73
N SER A 349 16.35 9.24 5.87
CA SER A 349 15.80 9.24 4.52
C SER A 349 16.53 8.23 3.63
N ARG A 350 15.92 7.84 2.51
CA ARG A 350 16.55 6.94 1.53
C ARG A 350 17.88 7.49 1.02
N GLU A 351 17.98 8.80 0.80
CA GLU A 351 19.20 9.47 0.34
C GLU A 351 20.30 9.45 1.40
N GLU A 352 19.93 9.60 2.67
CA GLU A 352 20.87 9.52 3.79
C GLU A 352 21.41 8.09 3.97
N ILE A 353 20.54 7.09 3.85
CA ILE A 353 20.93 5.67 3.88
C ILE A 353 21.88 5.36 2.73
N GLU A 354 21.54 5.79 1.51
CA GLU A 354 22.39 5.60 0.33
C GLU A 354 23.77 6.25 0.48
N THR A 355 23.80 7.51 0.94
CA THR A 355 25.05 8.25 1.18
C THR A 355 25.91 7.55 2.22
N LYS A 356 25.30 7.05 3.30
CA LYS A 356 25.99 6.30 4.35
C LYS A 356 26.62 5.02 3.79
N ILE A 357 25.86 4.22 3.04
CA ILE A 357 26.34 2.96 2.44
C ILE A 357 27.51 3.21 1.49
N LEU A 358 27.36 4.16 0.56
CA LEU A 358 28.40 4.48 -0.41
C LEU A 358 29.68 4.94 0.29
N ARG A 359 29.55 5.73 1.36
CA ARG A 359 30.71 6.17 2.13
C ARG A 359 31.42 5.04 2.84
N GLU A 360 30.67 4.12 3.46
CA GLU A 360 31.25 2.93 4.08
C GLU A 360 31.96 2.04 3.06
N GLN A 361 31.44 1.94 1.84
CA GLN A 361 32.10 1.22 0.73
C GLN A 361 33.41 1.90 0.31
N VAL A 362 33.39 3.21 0.07
CA VAL A 362 34.58 3.94 -0.39
C VAL A 362 35.69 3.94 0.68
N LEU A 363 35.33 3.98 1.97
CA LEU A 363 36.31 3.92 3.07
C LEU A 363 37.04 2.56 3.17
N LYS A 364 36.44 1.48 2.66
CA LYS A 364 37.09 0.15 2.57
C LYS A 364 38.17 0.12 1.49
N ASP A 365 38.06 0.95 0.44
CA ASP A 365 39.06 1.07 -0.61
C ASP A 365 40.20 2.02 -0.20
N THR A 366 41.39 1.47 0.03
CA THR A 366 42.59 2.24 0.43
C THR A 366 42.98 3.31 -0.59
N ARG A 367 42.56 3.19 -1.85
CA ARG A 367 42.87 4.15 -2.92
C ARG A 367 42.09 5.45 -2.79
N TYR A 368 40.89 5.39 -2.20
CA TYR A 368 39.92 6.49 -2.19
C TYR A 368 39.50 6.91 -0.78
N ARG A 369 40.03 6.25 0.26
CA ARG A 369 39.71 6.52 1.67
C ARG A 369 39.88 7.99 2.06
N ALA A 370 40.96 8.65 1.63
CA ALA A 370 41.23 10.06 1.93
C ALA A 370 40.22 11.02 1.28
N HIS A 371 39.69 10.64 0.11
CA HIS A 371 38.77 11.42 -0.71
C HIS A 371 37.33 10.88 -0.64
N ALA A 372 37.00 10.10 0.40
CA ALA A 372 35.74 9.35 0.45
C ALA A 372 34.50 10.22 0.35
N ARG A 373 34.53 11.45 0.90
CA ARG A 373 33.41 12.39 0.78
C ARG A 373 33.18 12.83 -0.67
N GLN A 374 34.25 13.13 -1.40
CA GLN A 374 34.17 13.59 -2.79
C GLN A 374 33.70 12.47 -3.72
N VAL A 375 34.29 11.27 -3.60
CA VAL A 375 33.90 10.11 -4.40
C VAL A 375 32.42 9.73 -4.21
N VAL A 376 31.92 9.79 -2.97
CA VAL A 376 30.50 9.52 -2.70
C VAL A 376 29.61 10.59 -3.33
N SER A 377 30.00 11.86 -3.24
CA SER A 377 29.29 12.97 -3.88
C SER A 377 29.19 12.76 -5.39
N ASP A 378 30.30 12.39 -6.03
CA ASP A 378 30.37 12.19 -7.49
C ASP A 378 29.50 11.00 -7.95
N ILE A 379 29.47 9.92 -7.17
CA ILE A 379 28.61 8.75 -7.45
C ILE A 379 27.13 9.13 -7.36
N ILE A 380 26.74 9.88 -6.32
CA ILE A 380 25.37 10.34 -6.12
C ILE A 380 24.97 11.31 -7.25
N GLU A 381 25.85 12.22 -7.63
CA GLU A 381 25.60 13.16 -8.73
C GLU A 381 25.47 12.43 -10.07
N ALA A 382 26.35 11.48 -10.38
CA ALA A 382 26.24 10.66 -11.58
C ALA A 382 24.92 9.89 -11.63
N LYS A 383 24.46 9.36 -10.49
CA LYS A 383 23.14 8.71 -10.38
C LYS A 383 22.01 9.69 -10.66
N LYS A 384 22.05 10.91 -10.10
CA LYS A 384 21.05 11.96 -10.37
C LYS A 384 21.00 12.32 -11.85
N LEU A 385 22.15 12.49 -12.50
CA LEU A 385 22.24 12.76 -13.94
C LEU A 385 21.68 11.60 -14.79
N ALA A 386 21.94 10.35 -14.40
CA ALA A 386 21.38 9.18 -15.06
C ALA A 386 19.84 9.11 -14.93
N LEU A 387 19.30 9.44 -13.75
CA LEU A 387 17.85 9.51 -13.53
C LEU A 387 17.19 10.61 -14.38
N LEU A 388 17.89 11.72 -14.59
CA LEU A 388 17.49 12.80 -15.50
C LEU A 388 17.70 12.47 -16.99
N LYS A 389 18.13 11.24 -17.33
CA LYS A 389 18.40 10.76 -18.68
C LYS A 389 19.43 11.61 -19.44
N VAL A 390 20.42 12.16 -18.72
CA VAL A 390 21.58 12.82 -19.34
C VAL A 390 22.40 11.80 -20.12
N ASP A 391 23.02 12.22 -21.23
CA ASP A 391 23.82 11.35 -22.08
C ASP A 391 24.96 10.67 -21.30
N GLU A 392 25.11 9.36 -21.52
CA GLU A 392 26.09 8.53 -20.82
C GLU A 392 27.52 9.04 -20.98
N ARG A 393 27.88 9.59 -22.15
CA ARG A 393 29.24 10.08 -22.41
C ARG A 393 29.58 11.30 -21.57
N GLU A 394 28.60 12.16 -21.31
CA GLU A 394 28.74 13.34 -20.46
C GLU A 394 28.93 12.94 -18.99
N ILE A 395 28.14 11.98 -18.50
CA ILE A 395 28.28 11.42 -17.14
C ILE A 395 29.67 10.80 -16.96
N ILE A 396 30.11 9.99 -17.92
CA ILE A 396 31.44 9.37 -17.90
C ILE A 396 32.55 10.42 -17.95
N HIS A 397 32.39 11.50 -18.73
CA HIS A 397 33.38 12.57 -18.82
C HIS A 397 33.59 13.27 -17.48
N ARG A 398 32.49 13.63 -16.81
CA ARG A 398 32.52 14.29 -15.48
C ARG A 398 33.14 13.40 -14.41
N LEU A 399 32.74 12.13 -14.35
CA LEU A 399 33.37 11.17 -13.44
C LEU A 399 34.88 11.07 -13.70
N LYS A 400 35.30 10.97 -14.97
CA LYS A 400 36.73 10.93 -15.32
C LYS A 400 37.49 12.20 -14.92
N GLN A 401 36.87 13.38 -14.95
CA GLN A 401 37.50 14.62 -14.49
C GLN A 401 37.68 14.61 -12.97
N SER A 402 36.62 14.31 -12.21
CA SER A 402 36.72 14.27 -10.74
C SER A 402 37.74 13.22 -10.26
N PHE A 403 37.74 12.02 -10.86
CA PHE A 403 38.73 10.99 -10.51
C PHE A 403 40.16 11.36 -10.91
N LYS A 404 40.38 12.22 -11.93
CA LYS A 404 41.71 12.74 -12.27
C LYS A 404 42.21 13.77 -11.26
N GLU A 405 41.33 14.61 -10.73
CA GLU A 405 41.65 15.58 -9.68
C GLU A 405 42.05 14.88 -8.38
N ILE A 406 41.28 13.86 -7.98
CA ILE A 406 41.64 12.99 -6.85
C ILE A 406 42.99 12.31 -7.08
N HIS A 407 43.30 11.91 -8.32
CA HIS A 407 44.58 11.28 -8.62
C HIS A 407 45.76 12.24 -8.57
N SER A 408 45.61 13.48 -9.05
CA SER A 408 46.68 14.48 -9.08
C SER A 408 47.00 15.01 -7.68
N GLU A 409 45.99 15.16 -6.81
CA GLU A 409 46.19 15.50 -5.39
C GLU A 409 46.97 14.41 -4.65
N ARG A 410 46.64 13.13 -4.90
CA ARG A 410 47.37 11.99 -4.31
C ARG A 410 48.83 11.92 -4.74
N GLU A 411 49.15 12.31 -5.98
CA GLU A 411 50.55 12.39 -6.43
C GLU A 411 51.31 13.54 -5.78
N ARG A 412 50.61 14.60 -5.40
CA ARG A 412 51.18 15.77 -4.72
C ARG A 412 51.47 15.47 -3.24
N GLU A 413 50.53 14.85 -2.53
CA GLU A 413 50.70 14.40 -1.13
C GLU A 413 51.86 13.39 -1.01
N ARG A 414 51.96 12.43 -1.94
CA ARG A 414 53.09 11.48 -1.97
C ARG A 414 54.46 12.13 -2.20
N ARG A 415 54.50 13.29 -2.85
CA ARG A 415 55.75 14.04 -3.09
C ARG A 415 56.13 14.90 -1.89
N GLU A 416 55.16 15.34 -1.09
CA GLU A 416 55.40 16.13 0.13
C GLU A 416 55.81 15.24 1.32
N ASP A 417 55.31 14.00 1.42
CA ASP A 417 55.74 13.01 2.43
C ASP A 417 57.13 12.39 2.17
N ALA A 418 57.73 12.66 1.00
CA ALA A 418 59.04 12.12 0.59
C ALA A 418 60.20 13.10 0.81
N TRP A 419 59.93 14.26 1.42
CA TRP A 419 60.89 15.27 1.89
C TRP A 419 60.90 15.31 3.42
#